data_AF-A0A3P8JE87-F1
#
_entry.id   AF-A0A3P8JE87-F1
#
_cell.length_a   1.000
_cell.length_b   1.000
_cell.length_c   1.000
_cell.angle_alpha   90.00
_cell.angle_beta   90.00
_cell.angle_gamma   90.00
#
_symmetry.space_group_name_H-M   'P 1'
#
loop_
_entity.id
_entity.type
_entity.pdbx_description
1 polymer ?
#
loop_
_entity_poly.entity_id
_entity_poly.type
_entity_poly.pdbx_seq_one_letter_code
_entity_poly.pdbx_strand_id
1 'polypeptide(L)' 'MNALARVDILVNNAGICKLNKVLDFGRADWDPMIDVNLTAPFELSHEAAKIMIPAK' A
#
# COMPACT_ATOMS: atom_id res chain seq x y z
N MET A 1 20.77 -3.67 20.66
CA MET A 1 20.62 -2.92 19.40
C MET A 1 19.17 -3.02 18.96
N ASN A 2 18.49 -1.89 18.72
CA ASN A 2 17.11 -1.90 18.22
C ASN A 2 17.13 -2.06 16.71
N ALA A 3 16.79 -3.26 16.21
CA ALA A 3 16.84 -3.62 14.80
C ALA A 3 15.88 -2.82 13.90
N LEU A 4 14.98 -2.01 14.47
CA LEU A 4 13.92 -1.27 13.77
C LEU A 4 14.13 0.25 13.74
N ALA A 5 15.33 0.74 14.07
CA ALA A 5 15.58 2.19 14.20
C ALA A 5 15.58 2.95 12.87
N ARG A 6 15.56 2.25 11.72
CA ARG A 6 15.65 2.81 10.38
C ARG A 6 14.89 1.92 9.40
N VAL A 7 14.24 2.55 8.43
CA VAL A 7 13.64 1.88 7.28
C VAL A 7 14.50 2.19 6.07
N ASP A 8 15.04 1.16 5.43
CA ASP A 8 15.87 1.28 4.23
C ASP A 8 15.13 0.98 2.95
N ILE A 9 14.21 0.03 3.04
CA ILE A 9 13.47 -0.50 1.91
C ILE A 9 12.04 -0.66 2.39
N LEU A 10 11.12 -0.02 1.68
CA LEU A 10 9.70 -0.31 1.76
C LEU A 10 9.33 -1.17 0.54
N VAL A 11 8.73 -2.33 0.77
CA VAL A 11 8.18 -3.17 -0.30
C VAL A 11 6.66 -3.18 -0.19
N ASN A 12 6.01 -2.45 -1.08
CA ASN A 12 4.56 -2.50 -1.24
C ASN A 12 4.14 -3.76 -2.00
N ASN A 13 4.17 -4.91 -1.32
CA ASN A 13 3.86 -6.21 -1.93
C ASN A 13 2.39 -6.64 -1.78
N ALA A 14 1.69 -6.11 -0.77
CA ALA A 14 0.32 -6.54 -0.50
C ALA A 14 -0.59 -6.20 -1.68
N GLY A 15 -1.38 -7.18 -2.10
CA GLY A 15 -2.35 -7.03 -3.17
C GLY A 15 -3.44 -8.09 -3.09
N ILE A 16 -4.66 -7.72 -3.45
CA ILE A 16 -5.79 -8.64 -3.58
C ILE A 16 -6.40 -8.55 -4.97
N CYS A 17 -7.00 -9.65 -5.43
CA CYS A 17 -7.72 -9.71 -6.69
C CYS A 17 -9.09 -10.33 -6.45
N LYS A 18 -10.13 -9.51 -6.58
CA LYS A 18 -11.52 -9.95 -6.59
C LYS A 18 -11.98 -10.05 -8.03
N LEU A 19 -12.66 -11.15 -8.34
CA LEU A 19 -13.13 -11.46 -9.68
C LEU A 19 -14.64 -11.64 -9.66
N ASN A 20 -15.30 -11.01 -10.62
CA ASN A 20 -16.73 -11.16 -10.85
C ASN A 20 -17.02 -10.92 -12.34
N LYS A 21 -18.23 -11.26 -12.79
CA LYS A 21 -18.68 -10.90 -14.14
C LYS A 21 -18.76 -9.38 -14.27
N VAL A 22 -18.51 -8.85 -15.46
CA VAL A 22 -18.37 -7.40 -15.69
C VAL A 22 -19.57 -6.58 -15.21
N LEU A 23 -20.79 -7.10 -15.33
CA LEU A 23 -22.02 -6.41 -14.90
C LEU A 23 -22.35 -6.59 -13.41
N ASP A 24 -21.77 -7.61 -12.77
CA ASP A 24 -21.96 -7.93 -11.36
C ASP A 24 -20.83 -7.36 -10.48
N PHE A 25 -19.72 -6.97 -11.11
CA PHE A 25 -18.57 -6.38 -10.46
C PHE A 25 -18.90 -4.95 -10.01
N GLY A 26 -19.07 -4.77 -8.70
CA GLY A 26 -19.51 -3.53 -8.09
C GLY A 26 -18.52 -2.93 -7.10
N ARG A 27 -18.97 -1.90 -6.39
CA ARG A 27 -18.15 -1.18 -5.38
C ARG A 27 -17.66 -2.10 -4.25
N ALA A 28 -18.46 -3.08 -3.83
CA ALA A 28 -18.05 -4.05 -2.83
C ALA A 28 -16.85 -4.94 -3.26
N ASP A 29 -16.63 -5.08 -4.57
CA ASP A 29 -15.46 -5.77 -5.13
C ASP A 29 -14.31 -4.81 -5.43
N TRP A 30 -14.63 -3.65 -6.01
CA TRP A 30 -13.66 -2.63 -6.40
C TRP A 30 -12.96 -1.97 -5.20
N ASP A 31 -13.73 -1.49 -4.22
CA ASP A 31 -13.21 -0.63 -3.16
C ASP A 31 -12.13 -1.32 -2.33
N PRO A 32 -12.32 -2.57 -1.87
CA PRO A 32 -11.27 -3.26 -1.11
C PRO A 32 -9.98 -3.48 -1.92
N MET A 33 -10.09 -3.68 -3.24
CA MET A 33 -8.91 -3.80 -4.09
C MET A 33 -8.19 -2.48 -4.24
N ILE A 34 -8.91 -1.37 -4.38
CA ILE A 34 -8.28 -0.04 -4.42
C ILE A 34 -7.64 0.30 -3.09
N ASP A 35 -8.30 0.00 -1.98
CA ASP A 35 -7.78 0.24 -0.64
C ASP A 35 -6.43 -0.48 -0.43
N VAL A 36 -6.34 -1.76 -0.80
CA VAL A 36 -5.11 -2.55 -0.61
C VAL A 36 -4.07 -2.29 -1.70
N ASN A 37 -4.47 -2.26 -2.97
CA ASN A 37 -3.53 -2.26 -4.09
C ASN A 37 -3.07 -0.86 -4.49
N LEU A 38 -3.77 0.21 -4.06
CA LEU A 38 -3.49 1.58 -4.48
C LEU A 38 -3.42 2.58 -3.31
N THR A 39 -4.43 2.61 -2.44
CA THR A 39 -4.45 3.56 -1.31
C THR A 39 -3.34 3.23 -0.30
N ALA A 40 -3.27 1.98 0.16
CA ALA A 40 -2.23 1.55 1.09
C ALA A 40 -0.80 1.81 0.60
N PRO A 41 -0.38 1.45 -0.64
CA PRO A 41 0.97 1.75 -1.08
C PRO A 41 1.27 3.25 -1.19
N PHE A 42 0.28 4.09 -1.52
CA PHE A 42 0.45 5.53 -1.47
C PHE A 42 0.71 6.03 -0.04
N GLU A 43 -0.14 5.65 0.91
CA GLU A 43 -0.02 6.08 2.31
C GLU A 43 1.28 5.59 2.95
N LEU A 44 1.62 4.31 2.77
CA LEU A 44 2.85 3.73 3.31
C LEU A 44 4.10 4.39 2.73
N SER A 45 4.11 4.67 1.43
CA SER A 45 5.24 5.35 0.78
C SER A 45 5.37 6.80 1.26
N HIS A 46 4.25 7.50 1.45
CA HIS A 46 4.25 8.86 1.97
C HIS A 46 4.80 8.92 3.40
N GLU A 47 4.40 8.00 4.28
CA GLU A 47 4.95 7.94 5.65
C GLU A 47 6.41 7.50 5.67
N ALA A 48 6.79 6.48 4.88
CA ALA A 48 8.17 6.04 4.81
C ALA A 48 9.11 7.14 4.28
N ALA A 49 8.66 7.95 3.32
CA ALA A 49 9.43 9.06 2.78
C ALA A 49 9.87 10.07 3.86
N LYS A 50 9.05 10.31 4.90
CA LYS A 50 9.37 11.24 5.99
C LYS A 50 10.63 10.85 6.77
N ILE A 51 10.94 9.55 6.83
CA ILE A 51 12.11 9.01 7.56
C ILE A 51 13.23 8.52 6.63
N MET A 52 12.90 8.21 5.37
CA MET A 52 13.85 7.73 4.36
C MET A 52 14.55 8.88 3.62
N ILE A 53 13.89 10.03 3.45
CA ILE A 53 14.52 11.21 2.84
C ILE A 53 15.50 11.83 3.86
N PRO A 54 16.78 12.01 3.52
CA PRO A 54 17.73 12.64 4.42
C PRO A 54 17.31 14.07 4.76
N ALA A 55 17.29 14.41 6.05
CA ALA A 55 17.22 15.80 6.49
C ALA A 55 18.51 16.52 6.04
N LYS A 56 18.37 17.71 5.44
CA LYS A 56 19.50 18.57 5.07
C LYS A 56 20.15 19.19 6.30
#